data_AF-A0A4Z0R455-F1
#
_entry.id   AF-A0A4Z0R455-F1
#
_cell.length_a   1.000
_cell.length_b   1.000
_cell.length_c   1.000
_cell.angle_alpha   90.00
_cell.angle_beta   90.00
_cell.angle_gamma   90.00
#
_symmetry.space_group_name_H-M   'P 1'
#
loop_
_entity.id
_entity.type
_entity.pdbx_description
1 polymer ?
#
loop_
_entity_poly.entity_id
_entity_poly.type
_entity_poly.pdbx_seq_one_letter_code
_entity_poly.pdbx_strand_id
1 'polypeptide(L)'
;MKYRRNKVKREHGIIQNALLWLENLGRLSEVTDIIPGVIDVSHSSERGIVYKYETQTGCKLLLKSNGSIQEVFVVTKDPICVQNWVKREFPPDLPSTEPEVITKSTLRATPKKQLTNLPKELNHRYKKRTSPRGLHHSKKRTCEKGKGPKHILGDQDSPNVADCLDRTTLKALSHLKKFLEYDKIQNAQTMRETFQQK
;
A
#
# COMPACT_ATOMS: atom_id res chain seq x y z
N MET A 1 -9.37 24.64 14.48
CA MET A 1 -9.52 23.38 13.70
C MET A 1 -8.54 23.41 12.53
N LYS A 2 -7.26 23.07 12.74
CA LYS A 2 -6.16 23.40 11.80
C LYS A 2 -5.87 22.33 10.73
N TYR A 3 -6.23 21.08 11.00
CA TYR A 3 -5.78 19.93 10.21
C TYR A 3 -6.91 19.13 9.52
N ARG A 4 -8.08 19.75 9.31
CA ARG A 4 -9.22 19.12 8.62
C ARG A 4 -9.36 19.65 7.20
N ARG A 5 -9.48 18.76 6.22
CA ARG A 5 -9.82 19.08 4.82
C ARG A 5 -10.84 18.05 4.32
N ASN A 6 -11.92 18.52 3.71
CA ASN A 6 -13.03 17.66 3.22
C ASN A 6 -13.55 16.68 4.28
N LYS A 7 -13.75 17.18 5.52
CA LYS A 7 -14.19 16.39 6.68
C LYS A 7 -13.21 15.28 7.12
N VAL A 8 -12.02 15.18 6.54
CA VAL A 8 -10.98 14.22 6.94
C VAL A 8 -9.96 14.90 7.84
N LYS A 9 -9.74 14.37 9.04
CA LYS A 9 -8.60 14.76 9.90
C LYS A 9 -7.30 14.21 9.31
N ARG A 10 -6.30 15.08 9.10
CA ARG A 10 -4.99 14.73 8.50
C ARG A 10 -3.81 14.85 9.47
N GLU A 11 -4.08 14.84 10.77
CA GLU A 11 -3.02 14.87 11.80
C GLU A 11 -2.22 13.56 11.81
N HIS A 12 -2.90 12.46 11.52
CA HIS A 12 -2.28 11.16 11.32
C HIS A 12 -2.01 10.91 9.83
N GLY A 13 -0.93 10.22 9.55
CA GLY A 13 -0.66 9.71 8.20
C GLY A 13 -1.85 8.89 7.70
N ILE A 14 -2.16 9.02 6.42
CA ILE A 14 -3.22 8.24 5.76
C ILE A 14 -2.52 7.20 4.88
N ILE A 15 -2.99 5.96 4.90
CA ILE A 15 -2.37 4.91 4.07
C ILE A 15 -2.42 5.28 2.59
N GLN A 16 -1.45 4.80 1.83
CA GLN A 16 -1.31 5.14 0.42
C GLN A 16 -2.56 4.78 -0.36
N ASN A 17 -3.02 5.72 -1.19
CA ASN A 17 -4.24 5.66 -2.00
C ASN A 17 -5.58 5.70 -1.26
N ALA A 18 -5.61 5.74 0.08
CA ALA A 18 -6.86 5.84 0.82
C ALA A 18 -7.43 7.25 0.89
N LEU A 19 -6.59 8.27 0.71
CA LEU A 19 -7.03 9.67 0.78
C LEU A 19 -8.18 9.97 -0.20
N LEU A 20 -8.07 9.50 -1.45
CA LEU A 20 -9.10 9.73 -2.46
C LEU A 20 -10.44 9.07 -2.09
N TRP A 21 -10.38 7.85 -1.54
CA TRP A 21 -11.58 7.14 -1.08
C TRP A 21 -12.24 7.86 0.09
N LEU A 22 -11.45 8.33 1.06
CA LEU A 22 -11.96 9.08 2.20
C LEU A 22 -12.54 10.43 1.80
N GLU A 23 -11.93 11.12 0.83
CA GLU A 23 -12.48 12.36 0.29
C GLU A 23 -13.80 12.13 -0.46
N ASN A 24 -13.91 11.04 -1.23
CA ASN A 24 -15.16 10.65 -1.89
C ASN A 24 -16.24 10.31 -0.87
N LEU A 25 -15.90 9.59 0.21
CA LEU A 25 -16.81 9.30 1.31
C LEU A 25 -17.26 10.58 2.01
N GLY A 26 -16.36 11.55 2.21
CA GLY A 26 -16.65 12.85 2.83
C GLY A 26 -17.61 13.73 2.03
N ARG A 27 -17.81 13.46 0.74
CA ARG A 27 -18.81 14.17 -0.10
C ARG A 27 -20.25 13.82 0.26
N LEU A 28 -20.49 12.71 0.96
CA LEU A 28 -21.83 12.34 1.43
C LEU A 28 -22.32 13.37 2.46
N SER A 29 -23.60 13.73 2.39
CA SER A 29 -24.26 14.65 3.32
C SER A 29 -24.29 14.09 4.74
N GLU A 30 -24.52 12.79 4.87
CA GLU A 30 -24.68 12.10 6.16
C GLU A 30 -23.38 12.04 6.96
N VAL A 31 -22.24 12.06 6.28
CA VAL A 31 -20.92 11.99 6.90
C VAL A 31 -20.54 13.38 7.43
N THR A 32 -20.30 13.47 8.73
CA THR A 32 -19.95 14.71 9.42
C THR A 32 -18.44 14.86 9.58
N ASP A 33 -17.76 13.81 10.01
CA ASP A 33 -16.31 13.82 10.26
C ASP A 33 -15.71 12.44 9.97
N ILE A 34 -14.45 12.39 9.55
CA ILE A 34 -13.70 11.18 9.24
C ILE A 34 -12.39 11.25 10.00
N ILE A 35 -12.17 10.26 10.86
CA ILE A 35 -11.07 10.20 11.81
C ILE A 35 -10.23 8.96 11.49
N PRO A 36 -9.13 9.11 10.73
CA PRO A 36 -8.17 8.03 10.56
C PRO A 36 -7.44 7.75 11.88
N GLY A 37 -7.30 6.47 12.19
CA GLY A 37 -6.58 5.94 13.35
C GLY A 37 -5.13 5.57 13.02
N VAL A 38 -4.57 4.70 13.85
CA VAL A 38 -3.19 4.20 13.70
C VAL A 38 -3.07 3.33 12.46
N ILE A 39 -1.90 3.37 11.82
CA ILE A 39 -1.54 2.48 10.72
C ILE A 39 -0.82 1.28 11.32
N ASP A 40 -1.37 0.09 11.10
CA ASP A 40 -0.78 -1.19 11.46
C ASP A 40 -0.19 -1.86 10.23
N VAL A 41 0.88 -2.64 10.44
CA VAL A 41 1.49 -3.45 9.39
C VAL A 41 0.67 -4.72 9.20
N SER A 42 0.41 -5.08 7.95
CA SER A 42 -0.27 -6.33 7.58
C SER A 42 0.56 -7.10 6.56
N HIS A 43 0.32 -8.39 6.44
CA HIS A 43 0.93 -9.22 5.38
C HIS A 43 -0.03 -9.46 4.20
N SER A 44 -1.21 -8.84 4.22
CA SER A 44 -2.19 -8.97 3.15
C SER A 44 -1.87 -8.00 2.00
N SER A 45 -1.96 -8.50 0.77
CA SER A 45 -1.92 -7.72 -0.47
C SER A 45 -3.28 -7.08 -0.81
N GLU A 46 -4.32 -7.38 -0.02
CA GLU A 46 -5.67 -6.87 -0.26
C GLU A 46 -5.70 -5.35 -0.17
N ARG A 47 -6.45 -4.75 -1.09
CA ARG A 47 -6.65 -3.31 -1.17
C ARG A 47 -8.14 -3.00 -1.16
N GLY A 48 -8.53 -2.00 -0.37
CA GLY A 48 -9.90 -1.49 -0.38
C GLY A 48 -10.39 -1.05 1.00
N ILE A 49 -11.69 -0.86 1.10
CA ILE A 49 -12.37 -0.46 2.33
C ILE A 49 -13.31 -1.59 2.74
N VAL A 50 -13.20 -2.02 3.98
CA VAL A 50 -14.08 -3.04 4.57
C VAL A 50 -14.88 -2.42 5.69
N TYR A 51 -16.20 -2.55 5.62
CA TYR A 51 -17.08 -2.16 6.71
C TYR A 51 -16.94 -3.15 7.88
N LYS A 52 -16.72 -2.66 9.11
CA LYS A 52 -16.57 -3.52 10.29
C LYS A 52 -17.85 -3.57 11.12
N TYR A 53 -18.17 -2.49 11.82
CA TYR A 53 -19.30 -2.43 12.73
C TYR A 53 -19.75 -0.99 12.98
N GLU A 54 -20.97 -0.88 13.50
CA GLU A 54 -21.58 0.39 13.90
C GLU A 54 -21.10 0.81 15.29
N THR A 55 -20.97 2.11 15.47
CA THR A 55 -20.61 2.74 16.74
C THR A 55 -21.72 3.70 17.14
N GLN A 56 -21.74 4.13 18.40
CA GLN A 56 -22.78 5.04 18.89
C GLN A 56 -22.88 6.35 18.09
N THR A 57 -21.78 6.83 17.50
CA THR A 57 -21.71 8.09 16.76
C THR A 57 -21.58 7.92 15.24
N GLY A 58 -21.64 6.68 14.73
CA GLY A 58 -21.42 6.41 13.31
C GLY A 58 -20.91 4.99 13.06
N CYS A 59 -19.80 4.81 12.36
CA CYS A 59 -19.29 3.47 12.04
C CYS A 59 -17.76 3.38 11.98
N LYS A 60 -17.25 2.14 12.09
CA LYS A 60 -15.84 1.81 11.93
C LYS A 60 -15.61 1.12 10.59
N LEU A 61 -14.64 1.63 9.85
CA LEU A 61 -14.14 1.09 8.60
C LEU A 61 -12.71 0.60 8.77
N LEU A 62 -12.34 -0.39 7.96
CA LEU A 62 -10.99 -0.90 7.85
C LEU A 62 -10.47 -0.60 6.46
N LEU A 63 -9.49 0.29 6.36
CA LEU A 63 -8.75 0.53 5.14
C LEU A 63 -7.64 -0.52 5.02
N LYS A 64 -7.56 -1.19 3.88
CA LYS A 64 -6.47 -2.10 3.55
C LYS A 64 -5.69 -1.55 2.36
N SER A 65 -4.37 -1.59 2.47
CA SER A 65 -3.42 -1.30 1.39
C SER A 65 -2.30 -2.33 1.45
N ASN A 66 -1.56 -2.48 0.35
CA ASN A 66 -0.54 -3.52 0.19
C ASN A 66 0.46 -3.55 1.36
N GLY A 67 0.24 -4.44 2.33
CA GLY A 67 1.06 -4.57 3.52
C GLY A 67 0.73 -3.63 4.71
N SER A 68 -0.39 -2.91 4.69
CA SER A 68 -0.77 -1.99 5.77
C SER A 68 -2.28 -1.88 5.93
N ILE A 69 -2.72 -1.74 7.18
CA ILE A 69 -4.12 -1.60 7.55
C ILE A 69 -4.27 -0.33 8.38
N GLN A 70 -5.38 0.38 8.19
CA GLN A 70 -5.71 1.53 9.01
C GLN A 70 -7.18 1.51 9.38
N GLU A 71 -7.44 1.70 10.67
CA GLU A 71 -8.80 1.87 11.16
C GLU A 71 -9.27 3.30 10.90
N VAL A 72 -10.51 3.46 10.47
CA VAL A 72 -11.13 4.77 10.26
C VAL A 72 -12.47 4.80 10.98
N PHE A 73 -12.65 5.83 11.80
CA PHE A 73 -13.93 6.12 12.43
C PHE A 73 -14.64 7.21 11.63
N VAL A 74 -15.85 6.90 11.18
CA VAL A 74 -16.69 7.81 10.43
C VAL A 74 -17.82 8.24 11.35
N VAL A 75 -17.93 9.55 11.58
CA VAL A 75 -19.03 10.14 12.33
C VAL A 75 -20.16 10.42 11.35
N THR A 76 -21.27 9.70 11.50
CA THR A 76 -22.44 9.77 10.61
C THR A 76 -23.71 9.55 11.42
N LYS A 77 -24.80 10.18 11.00
CA LYS A 77 -26.14 9.92 11.56
C LYS A 77 -26.75 8.63 11.00
N ASP A 78 -26.36 8.28 9.78
CA ASP A 78 -26.84 7.09 9.09
C ASP A 78 -25.64 6.20 8.69
N PRO A 79 -25.35 5.13 9.46
CA PRO A 79 -24.28 4.19 9.13
C PRO A 79 -24.62 3.28 7.94
N ILE A 80 -25.92 3.07 7.65
CA ILE A 80 -26.38 2.20 6.57
C ILE A 80 -25.98 2.81 5.22
N CYS A 81 -26.11 4.13 5.08
CA CYS A 81 -25.63 4.87 3.91
C CYS A 81 -24.15 4.58 3.61
N VAL A 82 -23.30 4.61 4.65
CA VAL A 82 -21.87 4.32 4.51
C VAL A 82 -21.63 2.87 4.15
N GLN A 83 -22.35 1.93 4.76
CA GLN A 83 -22.23 0.51 4.42
C GLN A 83 -22.60 0.23 2.96
N ASN A 84 -23.68 0.84 2.47
CA ASN A 84 -24.11 0.70 1.07
C ASN A 84 -23.10 1.34 0.12
N TRP A 85 -22.52 2.48 0.48
CA TRP A 85 -21.44 3.10 -0.29
C TRP A 85 -20.23 2.17 -0.39
N VAL A 86 -19.80 1.56 0.70
CA VAL A 86 -18.66 0.62 0.71
C VAL A 86 -18.96 -0.61 -0.16
N LYS A 87 -20.14 -1.21 -0.05
CA LYS A 87 -20.53 -2.37 -0.87
C LYS A 87 -20.56 -2.05 -2.36
N ARG A 88 -20.95 -0.82 -2.72
CA ARG A 88 -21.00 -0.37 -4.11
C ARG A 88 -19.61 -0.12 -4.68
N GLU A 89 -18.74 0.51 -3.91
CA GLU A 89 -17.39 0.91 -4.36
C GLU A 89 -16.38 -0.24 -4.27
N PHE A 90 -16.52 -1.09 -3.25
CA PHE A 90 -15.64 -2.21 -2.93
C PHE A 90 -16.50 -3.47 -2.70
N PRO A 91 -17.02 -4.09 -3.78
CA PRO A 91 -17.78 -5.32 -3.65
C PRO A 91 -16.90 -6.43 -3.05
N PRO A 92 -17.43 -7.24 -2.12
CA PRO A 92 -16.67 -8.28 -1.44
C PRO A 92 -16.23 -9.44 -2.36
N ASP A 93 -16.76 -9.52 -3.59
CA ASP A 93 -16.66 -10.70 -4.46
C ASP A 93 -15.72 -10.55 -5.66
N LEU A 94 -14.86 -9.53 -5.70
CA LEU A 94 -13.76 -9.48 -6.65
C LEU A 94 -12.49 -10.01 -5.94
N PRO A 95 -12.14 -11.30 -6.08
CA PRO A 95 -10.76 -11.68 -5.88
C PRO A 95 -9.92 -10.76 -6.76
N SER A 96 -8.86 -10.21 -6.18
CA SER A 96 -7.83 -9.47 -6.88
C SER A 96 -7.60 -10.10 -8.25
N THR A 97 -7.55 -9.27 -9.29
CA THR A 97 -6.97 -9.68 -10.58
C THR A 97 -5.51 -10.04 -10.31
N GLU A 98 -5.29 -11.28 -9.89
CA GLU A 98 -4.03 -11.98 -9.96
C GLU A 98 -3.81 -12.33 -11.43
N PRO A 99 -2.64 -12.09 -12.02
CA PRO A 99 -2.23 -12.90 -13.16
C PRO A 99 -2.04 -14.34 -12.66
N GLU A 100 -2.94 -15.21 -13.08
CA GLU A 100 -2.88 -16.66 -12.87
C GLU A 100 -1.52 -17.22 -13.28
N VAL A 101 -0.83 -17.91 -12.35
CA VAL A 101 -0.04 -19.09 -12.70
C VAL A 101 -0.28 -20.20 -11.66
N ILE A 102 -1.25 -21.04 -12.01
CA ILE A 102 -1.35 -22.49 -11.82
C ILE A 102 -0.20 -23.13 -11.01
N THR A 103 -0.52 -23.78 -9.88
CA THR A 103 -0.37 -25.24 -9.75
C THR A 103 -1.34 -25.79 -8.70
N LYS A 104 -2.07 -26.81 -9.13
CA LYS A 104 -3.02 -27.61 -8.33
C LYS A 104 -2.23 -28.68 -7.57
N SER A 105 -2.46 -28.81 -6.26
CA SER A 105 -2.36 -30.12 -5.60
C SER A 105 -3.33 -30.19 -4.42
N THR A 106 -4.47 -30.81 -4.70
CA THR A 106 -5.42 -31.42 -3.76
C THR A 106 -4.71 -32.30 -2.72
N LEU A 107 -5.16 -32.28 -1.46
CA LEU A 107 -5.65 -33.46 -0.70
C LEU A 107 -6.06 -33.12 0.76
N ARG A 108 -7.39 -33.12 0.98
CA ARG A 108 -8.21 -33.75 2.05
C ARG A 108 -7.77 -33.72 3.54
N ALA A 109 -8.59 -33.02 4.33
CA ALA A 109 -9.38 -33.43 5.51
C ALA A 109 -8.77 -34.12 6.76
N THR A 110 -8.71 -33.34 7.86
CA THR A 110 -9.11 -33.59 9.29
C THR A 110 -8.48 -34.75 10.11
N PRO A 111 -8.58 -34.79 11.47
CA PRO A 111 -8.72 -33.75 12.52
C PRO A 111 -7.74 -33.91 13.72
N LYS A 112 -7.70 -32.88 14.59
CA LYS A 112 -7.38 -32.85 16.04
C LYS A 112 -6.24 -33.74 16.60
N LYS A 113 -5.18 -33.09 17.12
CA LYS A 113 -4.58 -33.36 18.44
C LYS A 113 -3.96 -32.06 18.98
N GLN A 114 -4.59 -31.45 19.97
CA GLN A 114 -3.99 -30.41 20.80
C GLN A 114 -3.13 -31.08 21.87
N LEU A 115 -1.86 -30.69 21.94
CA LEU A 115 -1.01 -30.87 23.11
C LEU A 115 -0.12 -29.64 23.20
N THR A 116 -0.28 -28.85 24.27
CA THR A 116 0.67 -27.88 24.87
C THR A 116 -0.16 -27.03 25.85
N ASN A 117 -0.08 -27.27 27.15
CA ASN A 117 0.94 -26.85 28.12
C ASN A 117 1.01 -25.32 28.33
N LEU A 118 0.48 -24.90 29.49
CA LEU A 118 0.95 -23.89 30.46
C LEU A 118 -0.25 -23.59 31.40
N PRO A 119 -0.09 -23.05 32.63
CA PRO A 119 1.04 -22.26 33.12
C PRO A 119 1.46 -22.53 34.58
N LYS A 120 2.59 -21.95 35.01
CA LYS A 120 2.69 -21.09 36.22
C LYS A 120 4.13 -20.64 36.48
N GLU A 121 4.32 -19.32 36.42
CA GLU A 121 4.96 -18.46 37.42
C GLU A 121 5.95 -19.09 38.40
N LEU A 122 7.15 -18.50 38.52
CA LEU A 122 7.61 -17.93 39.81
C LEU A 122 8.91 -17.12 39.68
N ASN A 123 8.86 -15.95 40.30
CA ASN A 123 9.92 -14.99 40.58
C ASN A 123 11.12 -15.57 41.37
N HIS A 124 12.37 -15.23 41.01
CA HIS A 124 13.37 -14.86 42.04
C HIS A 124 14.62 -14.10 41.52
N ARG A 125 14.66 -12.81 41.86
CA ARG A 125 15.79 -11.98 42.38
C ARG A 125 17.13 -12.70 42.69
N TYR A 126 18.27 -12.18 42.19
CA TYR A 126 19.20 -11.22 42.87
C TYR A 126 20.67 -11.27 42.35
N LYS A 127 21.30 -10.08 42.30
CA LYS A 127 22.75 -9.74 42.45
C LYS A 127 23.70 -10.09 41.27
N LYS A 128 24.79 -9.39 40.99
CA LYS A 128 25.35 -8.03 41.21
C LYS A 128 26.74 -8.08 40.50
N ARG A 129 27.22 -6.95 39.93
CA ARG A 129 28.66 -6.59 39.71
C ARG A 129 29.38 -7.35 38.56
N THR A 130 30.31 -6.81 37.77
CA THR A 130 31.16 -5.59 37.75
C THR A 130 31.86 -5.52 36.38
N SER A 131 32.17 -4.33 35.87
CA SER A 131 33.16 -4.10 34.78
C SER A 131 34.59 -4.42 35.27
N PRO A 132 35.58 -4.71 34.40
CA PRO A 132 36.38 -3.59 33.83
C PRO A 132 37.06 -3.84 32.45
N ARG A 133 37.46 -2.72 31.81
CA ARG A 133 38.68 -2.45 31.00
C ARG A 133 39.10 -3.34 29.80
N GLY A 134 39.33 -2.64 28.68
CA GLY A 134 40.24 -2.97 27.56
C GLY A 134 39.76 -2.20 26.32
N LEU A 135 40.19 -0.97 25.97
CA LEU A 135 41.51 -0.43 25.59
C LEU A 135 42.15 -1.14 24.38
N HIS A 136 42.57 -0.32 23.39
CA HIS A 136 43.32 -0.60 22.14
C HIS A 136 42.47 -0.98 20.90
N HIS A 137 42.59 -0.44 19.68
CA HIS A 137 43.57 0.46 19.03
C HIS A 137 42.90 1.25 17.88
N SER A 138 43.35 2.48 17.70
CA SER A 138 43.15 3.34 16.54
C SER A 138 43.94 2.84 15.31
N LYS A 139 43.34 2.88 14.11
CA LYS A 139 44.09 2.91 12.85
C LYS A 139 43.57 4.02 11.93
N LYS A 140 44.49 4.97 11.78
CA LYS A 140 44.50 6.17 10.95
C LYS A 140 45.10 5.78 9.59
N ARG A 141 44.46 6.15 8.48
CA ARG A 141 45.07 6.32 7.13
C ARG A 141 44.36 7.51 6.49
N THR A 142 44.88 8.71 6.69
CA THR A 142 45.78 9.48 5.78
C THR A 142 45.11 9.92 4.48
N CYS A 143 45.01 11.24 4.39
CA CYS A 143 44.56 12.05 3.27
C CYS A 143 45.52 11.96 2.09
N GLU A 144 45.01 12.09 0.86
CA GLU A 144 45.72 12.83 -0.18
C GLU A 144 44.85 13.97 -0.71
N LYS A 145 45.52 15.12 -0.85
CA LYS A 145 45.04 16.42 -1.28
C LYS A 145 44.94 16.46 -2.80
N GLY A 146 43.99 17.22 -3.34
CA GLY A 146 44.11 17.64 -4.73
C GLY A 146 42.97 18.46 -5.32
N LYS A 147 42.97 19.77 -5.03
CA LYS A 147 42.56 20.87 -5.93
C LYS A 147 41.07 20.99 -6.33
N GLY A 148 40.40 22.00 -5.76
CA GLY A 148 39.63 22.94 -6.61
C GLY A 148 40.60 23.97 -7.25
N PRO A 149 40.14 24.94 -8.07
CA PRO A 149 38.76 25.43 -8.12
C PRO A 149 38.24 25.95 -9.50
N LYS A 150 36.94 26.31 -9.52
CA LYS A 150 36.22 27.28 -10.38
C LYS A 150 35.78 26.91 -11.82
N HIS A 151 34.53 27.33 -12.05
CA HIS A 151 33.93 27.96 -13.24
C HIS A 151 32.95 27.16 -14.12
N ILE A 152 31.83 27.84 -14.33
CA ILE A 152 30.69 27.60 -15.22
C ILE A 152 31.13 27.23 -16.65
N LEU A 153 30.62 26.11 -17.16
CA LEU A 153 30.31 25.94 -18.58
C LEU A 153 29.26 24.82 -18.72
N GLY A 154 28.17 25.10 -19.44
CA GLY A 154 27.11 24.13 -19.69
C GLY A 154 27.63 22.99 -20.56
N ASP A 155 27.43 21.77 -20.07
CA ASP A 155 27.74 20.54 -20.80
C ASP A 155 26.41 19.77 -20.91
N GLN A 156 25.87 19.73 -22.13
CA GLN A 156 24.60 19.07 -22.46
C GLN A 156 24.81 17.58 -22.79
N ASP A 157 25.72 16.93 -22.08
CA ASP A 157 26.03 15.51 -22.24
C ASP A 157 25.70 14.74 -20.95
N SER A 158 24.51 14.99 -20.40
CA SER A 158 23.91 14.02 -19.48
C SER A 158 23.57 12.75 -20.27
N PRO A 159 24.03 11.56 -19.86
CA PRO A 159 23.67 10.33 -20.55
C PRO A 159 22.14 10.23 -20.61
N ASN A 160 21.62 10.04 -21.82
CA ASN A 160 20.19 9.91 -22.05
C ASN A 160 19.70 8.75 -21.16
N VAL A 161 18.64 8.98 -20.37
CA VAL A 161 18.10 7.98 -19.44
C VAL A 161 17.78 6.66 -20.16
N ALA A 162 17.50 6.72 -21.48
CA ALA A 162 17.31 5.56 -22.34
C ALA A 162 18.54 4.61 -22.39
N ASP A 163 19.76 5.14 -22.28
CA ASP A 163 21.00 4.36 -22.35
C ASP A 163 21.31 3.62 -21.04
N CYS A 164 20.66 4.01 -19.94
CA CYS A 164 20.76 3.34 -18.64
C CYS A 164 19.73 2.23 -18.42
N LEU A 165 18.86 1.95 -19.41
CA LEU A 165 17.82 0.94 -19.26
C LEU A 165 18.37 -0.48 -19.49
N ASP A 166 18.08 -1.37 -18.55
CA ASP A 166 18.37 -2.80 -18.70
C ASP A 166 17.70 -3.39 -19.95
N ARG A 167 18.38 -4.36 -20.58
CA ARG A 167 17.88 -5.06 -21.78
C ARG A 167 16.51 -5.72 -21.57
N THR A 168 16.23 -6.16 -20.34
CA THR A 168 14.94 -6.73 -19.92
C THR A 168 13.83 -5.69 -20.01
N THR A 169 14.08 -4.49 -19.49
CA THR A 169 13.16 -3.35 -19.52
C THR A 169 12.85 -2.91 -20.95
N LEU A 170 13.89 -2.82 -21.80
CA LEU A 170 13.70 -2.48 -23.21
C LEU A 170 12.82 -3.51 -23.96
N LYS A 171 13.00 -4.80 -23.68
CA LYS A 171 12.14 -5.86 -24.24
C LYS A 171 10.70 -5.73 -23.76
N ALA A 172 10.48 -5.50 -22.47
CA ALA A 172 9.14 -5.32 -21.91
C ALA A 172 8.42 -4.12 -22.55
N LEU A 173 9.10 -2.99 -22.70
CA LEU A 173 8.56 -1.80 -23.38
C LEU A 173 8.24 -2.06 -24.85
N SER A 174 9.09 -2.81 -25.56
CA SER A 174 8.83 -3.20 -26.95
C SER A 174 7.58 -4.09 -27.08
N HIS A 175 7.39 -5.04 -26.17
CA HIS A 175 6.19 -5.89 -26.16
C HIS A 175 4.92 -5.08 -25.87
N LEU A 176 4.97 -4.18 -24.88
CA LEU A 176 3.85 -3.30 -24.56
C LEU A 176 3.46 -2.41 -25.75
N LYS A 177 4.45 -1.84 -26.44
CA LYS A 177 4.22 -1.03 -27.65
C LYS A 177 3.49 -1.82 -28.74
N LYS A 178 3.96 -3.04 -29.03
CA LYS A 178 3.32 -3.92 -30.03
C LYS A 178 1.87 -4.27 -29.66
N PHE A 179 1.62 -4.53 -28.38
CA PHE A 179 0.28 -4.83 -27.89
C PHE A 179 -0.68 -3.64 -28.10
N LEU A 180 -0.25 -2.43 -27.74
CA LEU A 180 -1.04 -1.22 -27.95
C LEU A 180 -1.29 -0.89 -29.43
N GLU A 181 -0.32 -1.17 -30.31
CA GLU A 181 -0.52 -1.02 -31.76
C GLU A 181 -1.52 -2.03 -32.31
N TYR A 182 -1.47 -3.29 -31.85
CA TYR A 182 -2.45 -4.32 -32.22
C TYR A 182 -3.86 -3.94 -31.78
N ASP A 183 -4.05 -3.50 -30.53
CA ASP A 183 -5.35 -3.06 -30.01
C ASP A 183 -5.94 -1.88 -30.79
N LYS A 184 -5.09 -0.93 -31.21
CA LYS A 184 -5.52 0.19 -32.06
C LYS A 184 -6.03 -0.28 -33.42
N ILE A 185 -5.35 -1.26 -34.02
CA ILE A 185 -5.75 -1.82 -35.32
C ILE A 185 -7.08 -2.57 -35.19
N GLN A 186 -7.24 -3.40 -34.15
CA GLN A 186 -8.49 -4.13 -33.91
C GLN A 186 -9.67 -3.18 -33.69
N ASN A 187 -9.50 -2.17 -32.82
CA ASN A 187 -10.55 -1.17 -32.59
C ASN A 187 -10.91 -0.38 -33.87
N ALA A 188 -9.92 -0.05 -34.70
CA ALA A 188 -10.17 0.62 -35.98
C ALA A 188 -10.90 -0.28 -36.99
N GLN A 189 -10.66 -1.59 -36.98
CA GLN A 189 -11.36 -2.56 -37.83
C GLN A 189 -12.82 -2.72 -37.37
N THR A 190 -13.06 -2.90 -36.07
CA THR A 190 -14.42 -2.99 -35.49
C THR A 190 -15.27 -1.76 -35.82
N MET A 191 -14.69 -0.55 -35.74
CA MET A 191 -15.40 0.69 -36.08
C MET A 191 -15.75 0.80 -37.57
N ARG A 192 -14.95 0.21 -38.47
CA ARG A 192 -15.22 0.19 -39.92
C ARG A 192 -16.31 -0.82 -40.29
N GLU A 193 -16.32 -1.99 -39.65
CA GLU A 193 -17.36 -3.02 -39.88
C GLU A 193 -18.74 -2.57 -39.39
N THR A 194 -18.78 -1.85 -38.26
CA THR A 194 -20.03 -1.30 -37.71
C THR A 194 -20.67 -0.23 -38.62
N PHE A 195 -19.87 0.45 -39.46
CA PHE A 195 -20.33 1.48 -40.39
C PHE A 195 -20.79 0.93 -41.75
N GLN A 196 -20.46 -0.32 -42.09
CA GLN A 196 -20.84 -0.97 -43.36
C GLN A 196 -22.18 -1.75 -43.26
N GLN A 197 -22.75 -1.88 -42.06
CA GLN A 197 -24.00 -2.60 -41.80
C GLN A 197 -25.22 -1.69 -41.60
N LYS A 198 -25.15 -0.42 -42.02
CA LYS A 198 -26.23 0.57 -41.94
C LYS A 198 -26.46 1.21 -43.30
#